data_AF-A0A7K1RFW3-F1
#
_entry.id   AF-A0A7K1RFW3-F1
#
_cell.length_a   1.000
_cell.length_b   1.000
_cell.length_c   1.000
_cell.angle_alpha   90.00
_cell.angle_beta   90.00
_cell.angle_gamma   90.00
#
_symmetry.space_group_name_H-M   'P 1'
#
loop_
_entity.id
_entity.type
_entity.pdbx_description
1 polymer ?
#
loop_
_entity_poly.entity_id
_entity_poly.type
_entity_poly.pdbx_seq_one_letter_code
_entity_poly.pdbx_strand_id
1 'polypeptide(L)'
;MPKLDLITIGRSSVDLYGAQVGGRLEDMASFNKYIGGSPTNIAAGTARLGLKSALITRVGDEHMGRFIREQLLREGVDVRGVKTDPKRLTALVLLGIRDEHQFPLIFYRENCADMALCEDDIDPAFVAESGCVCVTGTHLSHPNTEAAVLKALRLARENGAKTALDIDYRPNLWGLAGHGDGESRFIESQAVTTKLQSTLHWFDLIVGTEEEFHIAGGSTNTVEALRAVRNVSKATLVCKRGALGAVVFDGAIPDSLDDGQTGEGFPIEVFNVLGAGDGFMSGLLKGWLTGKDWPTALKYANACGAFAVSRHGCTPAYPSLEELDYFFKTGIRNKALRKDAALEQVHWSTNRDGEWPQMRVFAFDHRMQLEAMCDEAGVSHERIGAFKQLCLKAAQQVANGQPGYGILCDSRLGRDALYQASGSGLWIGRPVEWPGSRPLTLEPELGDDFGGLTEWPVENVVKVLCFYHPDDDAALKEQQENTVKRLFTAARRNRLEMLLEIIPSKVGATDDDTAATIIQRFYDIGVYPDWWKLEPMKTTGAWAKAVDAISRNDPYTRGIVVLGLDAPAAELEESFKTAASFDLVKGFAVGRTIFGDAARKWLAGTLSDEDAIADMVGKYTSLCQVWDRARSNA
;
A
#
# COMPACT_ATOMS: atom_id res chain seq x y z
N MET A 1 -23.12 -8.96 17.24
CA MET A 1 -21.87 -9.26 16.51
C MET A 1 -20.79 -8.34 17.06
N PRO A 2 -19.55 -8.83 17.23
CA PRO A 2 -18.46 -7.99 17.72
C PRO A 2 -18.21 -6.81 16.77
N LYS A 3 -17.66 -5.70 17.27
CA LYS A 3 -17.34 -4.54 16.42
C LYS A 3 -16.04 -4.77 15.66
N LEU A 4 -15.10 -5.49 16.27
CA LEU A 4 -13.83 -5.92 15.70
C LEU A 4 -13.83 -7.44 15.57
N ASP A 5 -13.39 -7.97 14.43
CA ASP A 5 -13.25 -9.42 14.25
C ASP A 5 -12.03 -9.94 15.05
N LEU A 6 -10.98 -9.13 15.11
CA LEU A 6 -9.68 -9.52 15.65
C LEU A 6 -8.98 -8.35 16.35
N ILE A 7 -8.40 -8.61 17.51
CA ILE A 7 -7.35 -7.77 18.08
C ILE A 7 -6.08 -8.60 18.15
N THR A 8 -5.00 -8.15 17.52
CA THR A 8 -3.66 -8.70 17.75
C THR A 8 -2.99 -7.92 18.88
N ILE A 9 -2.12 -8.58 19.63
CA ILE A 9 -1.34 -7.95 20.69
C ILE A 9 0.13 -8.31 20.53
N GLY A 10 0.97 -7.28 20.55
CA GLY A 10 2.39 -7.46 20.73
C GLY A 10 3.27 -6.60 19.84
N ARG A 11 4.27 -7.24 19.21
CA ARG A 11 5.43 -6.57 18.60
C ARG A 11 5.06 -5.68 17.42
N SER A 12 5.69 -4.51 17.39
CA SER A 12 5.70 -3.59 16.25
C SER A 12 7.11 -3.05 16.04
N SER A 13 7.58 -3.14 14.80
CA SER A 13 8.89 -2.64 14.37
C SER A 13 8.80 -1.97 13.01
N VAL A 14 9.86 -1.27 12.64
CA VAL A 14 10.16 -0.96 11.25
C VAL A 14 11.21 -1.93 10.76
N ASP A 15 10.88 -2.64 9.69
CA ASP A 15 11.75 -3.61 9.06
C ASP A 15 12.43 -2.95 7.85
N LEU A 16 13.76 -2.97 7.85
CA LEU A 16 14.61 -2.41 6.82
C LEU A 16 15.24 -3.57 6.05
N TYR A 17 14.65 -3.90 4.90
CA TYR A 17 15.08 -4.99 4.04
C TYR A 17 16.13 -4.52 3.03
N GLY A 18 17.30 -5.13 3.02
CA GLY A 18 18.35 -4.86 2.05
C GLY A 18 17.87 -5.09 0.61
N ALA A 19 18.09 -4.10 -0.26
CA ALA A 19 17.58 -4.14 -1.63
C ALA A 19 18.42 -5.04 -2.56
N GLN A 20 19.71 -5.25 -2.25
CA GLN A 20 20.64 -6.05 -3.05
C GLN A 20 20.55 -7.55 -2.69
N VAL A 21 19.45 -8.20 -3.10
CA VAL A 21 19.21 -9.64 -2.89
C VAL A 21 20.40 -10.50 -3.35
N GLY A 22 20.79 -11.47 -2.52
CA GLY A 22 21.98 -12.30 -2.72
C GLY A 22 23.24 -11.76 -2.01
N GLY A 23 23.25 -10.48 -1.62
CA GLY A 23 24.35 -9.84 -0.92
C GLY A 23 24.48 -10.27 0.54
N ARG A 24 25.63 -9.97 1.16
CA ARG A 24 25.76 -10.04 2.62
C ARG A 24 25.11 -8.80 3.23
N LEU A 25 24.64 -8.88 4.48
CA LEU A 25 23.98 -7.75 5.13
C LEU A 25 24.92 -6.54 5.25
N GLU A 26 26.22 -6.78 5.43
CA GLU A 26 27.29 -5.77 5.50
C GLU A 26 27.52 -5.03 4.17
N ASP A 27 27.13 -5.63 3.05
CA ASP A 27 27.32 -5.07 1.70
C ASP A 27 26.03 -4.39 1.17
N MET A 28 24.96 -4.31 1.97
CA MET A 28 23.71 -3.67 1.56
C MET A 28 23.88 -2.15 1.51
N ALA A 29 23.73 -1.58 0.31
CA ALA A 29 23.88 -0.14 0.08
C ALA A 29 22.57 0.64 0.32
N SER A 30 21.44 -0.05 0.31
CA SER A 30 20.12 0.57 0.44
C SER A 30 19.12 -0.40 1.06
N PHE A 31 18.13 0.15 1.78
CA PHE A 31 17.11 -0.62 2.46
C PHE A 31 15.72 -0.13 2.08
N ASN A 32 14.81 -1.07 1.81
CA ASN A 32 13.39 -0.81 1.68
C ASN A 32 12.73 -0.89 3.05
N LYS A 33 11.90 0.12 3.36
CA LYS A 33 11.27 0.29 4.67
C LYS A 33 9.85 -0.25 4.69
N TYR A 34 9.53 -1.11 5.65
CA TYR A 34 8.19 -1.67 5.86
C TYR A 34 7.80 -1.65 7.34
N ILE A 35 6.50 -1.78 7.63
CA ILE A 35 6.07 -2.16 8.97
C ILE A 35 6.39 -3.64 9.21
N GLY A 36 6.72 -3.96 10.47
CA GLY A 36 7.10 -5.29 10.89
C GLY A 36 6.67 -5.63 12.32
N GLY A 37 7.06 -6.82 12.75
CA GLY A 37 6.58 -7.44 13.98
C GLY A 37 5.36 -8.33 13.72
N SER A 38 5.43 -9.58 14.16
CA SER A 38 4.44 -10.62 13.84
C SER A 38 2.98 -10.20 14.06
N PRO A 39 2.55 -9.67 15.22
CA PRO A 39 1.14 -9.29 15.40
C PRO A 39 0.76 -8.04 14.59
N THR A 40 1.72 -7.19 14.23
CA THR A 40 1.50 -6.04 13.34
C THR A 40 1.23 -6.52 11.92
N ASN A 41 2.06 -7.45 11.43
CA ASN A 41 1.89 -8.09 10.13
C ASN A 41 0.55 -8.85 10.05
N ILE A 42 0.18 -9.60 11.10
CA ILE A 42 -1.11 -10.32 11.15
C ILE A 42 -2.29 -9.36 11.12
N ALA A 43 -2.23 -8.24 11.85
CA ALA A 43 -3.30 -7.23 11.84
C ALA A 43 -3.48 -6.64 10.43
N ALA A 44 -2.40 -6.25 9.77
CA ALA A 44 -2.45 -5.70 8.41
C ALA A 44 -2.91 -6.76 7.38
N GLY A 45 -2.36 -7.97 7.44
CA GLY A 45 -2.74 -9.06 6.53
C GLY A 45 -4.21 -9.46 6.67
N THR A 46 -4.74 -9.52 7.89
CA THR A 46 -6.18 -9.80 8.10
C THR A 46 -7.09 -8.65 7.66
N ALA A 47 -6.65 -7.39 7.80
CA ALA A 47 -7.37 -6.23 7.31
C ALA A 47 -7.49 -6.25 5.78
N ARG A 48 -6.39 -6.55 5.06
CA ARG A 48 -6.40 -6.73 3.60
C ARG A 48 -7.35 -7.82 3.12
N LEU A 49 -7.55 -8.87 3.94
CA LEU A 49 -8.51 -9.94 3.67
C LEU A 49 -9.95 -9.58 4.08
N GLY A 50 -10.21 -8.34 4.51
CA GLY A 50 -11.53 -7.82 4.84
C GLY A 50 -12.04 -8.13 6.24
N LEU A 51 -11.15 -8.48 7.19
CA LEU A 51 -11.51 -8.52 8.61
C LEU A 51 -11.34 -7.14 9.25
N LYS A 52 -12.17 -6.81 10.24
CA LYS A 52 -11.98 -5.63 11.08
C LYS A 52 -10.96 -5.94 12.16
N SER A 53 -9.68 -5.69 11.88
CA SER A 53 -8.58 -5.96 12.81
C SER A 53 -8.17 -4.70 13.58
N ALA A 54 -7.59 -4.91 14.76
CA ALA A 54 -6.92 -3.88 15.54
C ALA A 54 -5.62 -4.41 16.13
N LEU A 55 -4.76 -3.50 16.58
CA LEU A 55 -3.47 -3.83 17.21
C LEU A 55 -3.34 -3.16 18.58
N ILE A 56 -2.98 -3.95 19.60
CA ILE A 56 -2.52 -3.47 20.90
C ILE A 56 -0.99 -3.55 20.94
N THR A 57 -0.34 -2.38 21.02
CA THR A 57 1.12 -2.26 21.06
C THR A 57 1.55 -0.88 21.57
N ARG A 58 2.86 -0.64 21.63
CA ARG A 58 3.47 0.66 21.83
C ARG A 58 4.48 0.97 20.72
N VAL A 59 4.49 2.21 20.26
CA VAL A 59 5.46 2.77 19.32
C VAL A 59 6.06 4.06 19.88
N GLY A 60 7.25 4.47 19.44
CA GLY A 60 7.90 5.68 19.96
C GLY A 60 7.23 6.98 19.50
N ASP A 61 7.45 8.08 20.24
CA ASP A 61 7.07 9.44 19.83
C ASP A 61 8.06 10.04 18.82
N GLU A 62 8.31 9.31 17.74
CA GLU A 62 9.23 9.72 16.69
C GLU A 62 8.70 9.30 15.30
N HIS A 63 9.49 9.54 14.25
CA HIS A 63 9.03 9.38 12.87
C HIS A 63 8.68 7.93 12.51
N MET A 64 9.39 6.94 13.05
CA MET A 64 9.12 5.53 12.82
C MET A 64 7.84 5.07 13.52
N GLY A 65 7.55 5.61 14.71
CA GLY A 65 6.29 5.35 15.40
C GLY A 65 5.09 6.00 14.71
N ARG A 66 5.24 7.22 14.19
CA ARG A 66 4.24 7.84 13.30
C ARG A 66 4.04 7.03 12.02
N PHE A 67 5.13 6.60 11.38
CA PHE A 67 5.08 5.74 10.19
C PHE A 67 4.31 4.45 10.43
N ILE A 68 4.55 3.73 11.55
CA ILE A 68 3.79 2.51 11.86
C ILE A 68 2.29 2.82 12.00
N ARG A 69 1.92 3.87 12.74
CA ARG A 69 0.52 4.26 12.92
C ARG A 69 -0.15 4.62 11.60
N GLU A 70 0.50 5.46 10.80
CA GLU A 70 -0.01 5.92 9.51
C GLU A 70 -0.13 4.76 8.53
N GLN A 71 0.85 3.85 8.48
CA GLN A 71 0.76 2.68 7.63
C GLN A 71 -0.34 1.72 8.09
N LEU A 72 -0.48 1.46 9.40
CA LEU A 72 -1.58 0.64 9.91
C LEU A 72 -2.95 1.19 9.52
N LEU A 73 -3.13 2.52 9.57
CA LEU A 73 -4.35 3.18 9.10
C LEU A 73 -4.56 2.96 7.59
N ARG A 74 -3.50 3.05 6.76
CA ARG A 74 -3.58 2.78 5.31
C ARG A 74 -3.93 1.32 5.02
N GLU A 75 -3.46 0.39 5.84
CA GLU A 75 -3.80 -1.03 5.75
C GLU A 75 -5.20 -1.35 6.32
N GLY A 76 -5.93 -0.36 6.85
CA GLY A 76 -7.28 -0.55 7.39
C GLY A 76 -7.35 -1.10 8.82
N VAL A 77 -6.24 -1.05 9.56
CA VAL A 77 -6.17 -1.52 10.96
C VAL A 77 -6.63 -0.43 11.92
N ASP A 78 -7.45 -0.79 12.91
CA ASP A 78 -7.81 0.10 14.01
C ASP A 78 -6.62 0.31 14.96
N VAL A 79 -6.16 1.57 15.06
CA VAL A 79 -4.98 1.98 15.81
C VAL A 79 -5.28 2.52 17.21
N ARG A 80 -6.53 2.41 17.71
CA ARG A 80 -6.89 2.86 19.08
C ARG A 80 -6.05 2.19 20.17
N GLY A 81 -5.66 0.93 19.95
CA GLY A 81 -4.79 0.15 20.84
C GLY A 81 -3.29 0.41 20.67
N VAL A 82 -2.87 1.17 19.65
CA VAL A 82 -1.48 1.56 19.46
C VAL A 82 -1.23 2.76 20.35
N LYS A 83 -0.35 2.65 21.35
CA LYS A 83 0.03 3.75 22.24
C LYS A 83 1.36 4.38 21.83
N THR A 84 1.51 5.67 22.09
CA THR A 84 2.77 6.39 21.85
C THR A 84 3.58 6.44 23.15
N ASP A 85 4.82 5.97 23.12
CA ASP A 85 5.77 6.03 24.24
C ASP A 85 6.75 7.20 24.01
N PRO A 86 6.70 8.27 24.84
CA PRO A 86 7.59 9.42 24.70
C PRO A 86 9.03 9.17 25.19
N LYS A 87 9.30 8.01 25.81
CA LYS A 87 10.60 7.69 26.42
C LYS A 87 11.42 6.70 25.59
N ARG A 88 10.78 5.88 24.76
CA ARG A 88 11.43 4.79 24.03
C ARG A 88 11.27 4.93 22.53
N LEU A 89 12.29 4.48 21.81
CA LEU A 89 12.25 4.43 20.36
C LEU A 89 11.43 3.23 19.88
N THR A 90 10.84 3.37 18.70
CA THR A 90 10.27 2.26 17.94
C THR A 90 11.36 1.24 17.60
N ALA A 91 11.05 -0.06 17.67
CA ALA A 91 12.01 -1.11 17.33
C ALA A 91 12.36 -1.08 15.84
N LEU A 92 13.62 -1.39 15.51
CA LEU A 92 14.06 -1.58 14.13
C LEU A 92 14.57 -3.00 13.93
N VAL A 93 14.40 -3.52 12.72
CA VAL A 93 15.03 -4.76 12.28
C VAL A 93 15.81 -4.47 11.01
N LEU A 94 17.11 -4.76 10.99
CA LEU A 94 17.91 -4.77 9.76
C LEU A 94 17.96 -6.20 9.24
N LEU A 95 17.68 -6.41 7.97
CA LEU A 95 17.64 -7.74 7.41
C LEU A 95 17.97 -7.80 5.93
N GLY A 96 18.49 -8.94 5.48
CA GLY A 96 18.81 -9.22 4.09
C GLY A 96 18.21 -10.54 3.61
N ILE A 97 18.11 -10.69 2.29
CA ILE A 97 17.76 -11.95 1.62
C ILE A 97 19.06 -12.47 0.99
N ARG A 98 19.67 -13.49 1.61
CA ARG A 98 20.93 -14.07 1.12
C ARG A 98 20.67 -15.12 0.06
N ASP A 99 19.74 -16.03 0.33
CA ASP A 99 19.26 -17.06 -0.60
C ASP A 99 17.90 -17.59 -0.12
N GLU A 100 17.46 -18.74 -0.63
CA GLU A 100 16.19 -19.39 -0.26
C GLU A 100 16.17 -19.99 1.15
N HIS A 101 17.32 -20.01 1.85
CA HIS A 101 17.49 -20.62 3.16
C HIS A 101 18.02 -19.65 4.23
N GLN A 102 18.82 -18.65 3.83
CA GLN A 102 19.52 -17.73 4.73
C GLN A 102 18.96 -16.31 4.65
N PHE A 103 18.66 -15.75 5.82
CA PHE A 103 17.97 -14.48 5.98
C PHE A 103 18.55 -13.76 7.18
N PRO A 104 19.76 -13.20 7.06
CA PRO A 104 20.40 -12.55 8.19
C PRO A 104 19.53 -11.40 8.67
N LEU A 105 19.24 -11.37 9.98
CA LEU A 105 18.50 -10.27 10.60
C LEU A 105 19.06 -9.91 11.97
N ILE A 106 18.99 -8.62 12.28
CA ILE A 106 19.46 -8.03 13.54
C ILE A 106 18.31 -7.23 14.14
N PHE A 107 17.94 -7.58 15.37
CA PHE A 107 16.91 -6.87 16.14
C PHE A 107 17.53 -5.73 16.94
N TYR A 108 17.23 -4.49 16.59
CA TYR A 108 17.50 -3.32 17.43
C TYR A 108 16.32 -3.15 18.39
N ARG A 109 16.28 -4.01 19.42
CA ARG A 109 15.09 -4.21 20.27
C ARG A 109 15.38 -4.47 21.76
N GLU A 110 16.42 -3.87 22.33
CA GLU A 110 16.71 -4.05 23.78
C GLU A 110 15.80 -3.21 24.70
N ASN A 111 15.54 -1.93 24.37
CA ASN A 111 14.71 -1.02 25.16
C ASN A 111 13.74 -0.22 24.27
N CYS A 112 12.96 -0.93 23.47
CA CYS A 112 12.03 -0.34 22.53
C CYS A 112 10.61 -0.20 23.11
N ALA A 113 9.80 0.65 22.49
CA ALA A 113 8.47 0.99 22.95
C ALA A 113 7.58 -0.25 23.14
N ASP A 114 7.59 -1.20 22.21
CA ASP A 114 6.75 -2.40 22.24
C ASP A 114 7.08 -3.36 23.41
N MET A 115 8.31 -3.31 23.93
CA MET A 115 8.71 -4.05 25.14
C MET A 115 8.26 -3.40 26.44
N ALA A 116 7.79 -2.15 26.39
CA ALA A 116 7.22 -1.46 27.53
C ALA A 116 5.71 -1.69 27.71
N LEU A 117 5.09 -2.47 26.82
CA LEU A 117 3.68 -2.85 26.94
C LEU A 117 3.43 -3.51 28.30
N CYS A 118 2.39 -3.05 29.00
CA CYS A 118 2.02 -3.50 30.33
C CYS A 118 0.50 -3.60 30.49
N GLU A 119 0.03 -4.07 31.65
CA GLU A 119 -1.40 -4.24 31.93
C GLU A 119 -2.22 -2.94 31.79
N ASP A 120 -1.64 -1.78 32.09
CA ASP A 120 -2.31 -0.47 31.95
C ASP A 120 -2.59 -0.09 30.49
N ASP A 121 -2.02 -0.83 29.54
CA ASP A 121 -2.31 -0.69 28.11
C ASP A 121 -3.53 -1.47 27.65
N ILE A 122 -4.00 -2.38 28.49
CA ILE A 122 -5.15 -3.21 28.17
C ILE A 122 -6.41 -2.52 28.68
N ASP A 123 -7.09 -1.81 27.78
CA ASP A 123 -8.41 -1.24 27.99
C ASP A 123 -9.49 -2.35 27.95
N PRO A 124 -10.19 -2.63 29.07
CA PRO A 124 -11.25 -3.63 29.10
C PRO A 124 -12.38 -3.38 28.10
N ALA A 125 -12.76 -2.12 27.88
CA ALA A 125 -13.84 -1.78 26.96
C ALA A 125 -13.44 -2.10 25.52
N PHE A 126 -12.19 -1.80 25.15
CA PHE A 126 -11.67 -2.11 23.82
C PHE A 126 -11.56 -3.61 23.57
N VAL A 127 -11.04 -4.39 24.52
CA VAL A 127 -10.96 -5.86 24.39
C VAL A 127 -12.35 -6.49 24.26
N ALA A 128 -13.35 -5.97 24.97
CA ALA A 128 -14.73 -6.44 24.90
C ALA A 128 -15.39 -6.22 23.51
N GLU A 129 -14.82 -5.36 22.64
CA GLU A 129 -15.32 -5.16 21.27
C GLU A 129 -14.90 -6.28 20.30
N SER A 130 -13.96 -7.15 20.69
CA SER A 130 -13.32 -8.14 19.83
C SER A 130 -14.07 -9.48 19.74
N GLY A 131 -14.06 -10.09 18.55
CA GLY A 131 -14.46 -11.48 18.35
C GLY A 131 -13.34 -12.48 18.66
N CYS A 132 -12.08 -12.03 18.59
CA CYS A 132 -10.90 -12.83 18.85
C CYS A 132 -9.74 -11.96 19.34
N VAL A 133 -8.95 -12.47 20.30
CA VAL A 133 -7.63 -11.91 20.65
C VAL A 133 -6.52 -12.88 20.22
N CYS A 134 -5.64 -12.42 19.33
CA CYS A 134 -4.49 -13.19 18.83
C CYS A 134 -3.18 -12.67 19.43
N VAL A 135 -2.41 -13.58 20.01
CA VAL A 135 -1.15 -13.32 20.70
C VAL A 135 -0.01 -13.97 19.93
N THR A 136 1.16 -13.35 19.94
CA THR A 136 2.41 -13.96 19.47
C THR A 136 3.31 -14.32 20.66
N GLY A 137 3.86 -15.54 20.69
CA GLY A 137 4.55 -16.08 21.86
C GLY A 137 5.77 -15.30 22.30
N THR A 138 6.42 -14.51 21.42
CA THR A 138 7.52 -13.62 21.83
C THR A 138 7.16 -12.72 23.01
N HIS A 139 5.93 -12.21 23.10
CA HIS A 139 5.55 -11.31 24.20
C HIS A 139 5.21 -12.01 25.52
N LEU A 140 5.30 -13.34 25.56
CA LEU A 140 5.30 -14.14 26.80
C LEU A 140 6.72 -14.26 27.41
N SER A 141 7.77 -13.77 26.74
CA SER A 141 9.16 -13.94 27.18
C SER A 141 9.59 -12.98 28.30
N HIS A 142 8.83 -11.90 28.53
CA HIS A 142 9.15 -10.88 29.53
C HIS A 142 7.97 -10.63 30.49
N PRO A 143 8.20 -10.50 31.81
CA PRO A 143 7.12 -10.42 32.80
C PRO A 143 6.08 -9.31 32.55
N ASN A 144 6.52 -8.12 32.13
CA ASN A 144 5.60 -6.99 31.92
C ASN A 144 4.66 -7.22 30.73
N THR A 145 5.20 -7.72 29.62
CA THR A 145 4.43 -7.92 28.39
C THR A 145 3.55 -9.17 28.53
N GLU A 146 4.03 -10.18 29.24
CA GLU A 146 3.24 -11.35 29.60
C GLU A 146 2.02 -10.95 30.44
N ALA A 147 2.19 -10.12 31.47
CA ALA A 147 1.08 -9.66 32.30
C ALA A 147 0.01 -8.95 31.46
N ALA A 148 0.42 -8.10 30.51
CA ALA A 148 -0.48 -7.46 29.55
C ALA A 148 -1.26 -8.49 28.70
N VAL A 149 -0.55 -9.47 28.15
CA VAL A 149 -1.15 -10.57 27.37
C VAL A 149 -2.15 -11.36 28.20
N LEU A 150 -1.80 -11.77 29.42
CA LEU A 150 -2.68 -12.53 30.30
C LEU A 150 -3.93 -11.74 30.68
N LYS A 151 -3.80 -10.44 30.95
CA LYS A 151 -4.95 -9.54 31.18
C LYS A 151 -5.87 -9.50 29.95
N ALA A 152 -5.31 -9.35 28.74
CA ALA A 152 -6.09 -9.34 27.50
C ALA A 152 -6.83 -10.67 27.25
N LEU A 153 -6.16 -11.81 27.46
CA LEU A 153 -6.75 -13.14 27.30
C LEU A 153 -7.88 -13.40 28.30
N ARG A 154 -7.68 -13.00 29.56
CA ARG A 154 -8.73 -13.10 30.59
C ARG A 154 -9.96 -12.29 30.21
N LEU A 155 -9.77 -11.03 29.84
CA LEU A 155 -10.86 -10.15 29.41
C LEU A 155 -11.57 -10.66 28.15
N ALA A 156 -10.82 -11.19 27.18
CA ALA A 156 -11.39 -11.78 25.96
C ALA A 156 -12.35 -12.92 26.32
N ARG A 157 -11.90 -13.87 27.15
CA ARG A 157 -12.72 -15.02 27.58
C ARG A 157 -13.91 -14.61 28.44
N GLU A 158 -13.74 -13.65 29.36
CA GLU A 158 -14.83 -13.08 30.17
C GLU A 158 -15.94 -12.47 29.28
N ASN A 159 -15.58 -11.95 28.10
CA ASN A 159 -16.51 -11.39 27.11
C ASN A 159 -16.93 -12.38 26.01
N GLY A 160 -16.53 -13.65 26.09
CA GLY A 160 -16.88 -14.70 25.13
C GLY A 160 -16.15 -14.61 23.78
N ALA A 161 -15.08 -13.83 23.69
CA ALA A 161 -14.21 -13.79 22.52
C ALA A 161 -13.32 -15.04 22.45
N LYS A 162 -12.99 -15.45 21.22
CA LYS A 162 -12.02 -16.52 20.97
C LYS A 162 -10.60 -16.06 21.31
N THR A 163 -9.69 -16.99 21.56
CA THR A 163 -8.27 -16.68 21.77
C THR A 163 -7.37 -17.53 20.89
N ALA A 164 -6.39 -16.90 20.25
CA ALA A 164 -5.43 -17.56 19.35
C ALA A 164 -3.98 -17.25 19.74
N LEU A 165 -3.10 -18.24 19.54
CA LEU A 165 -1.66 -18.11 19.71
C LEU A 165 -0.95 -18.48 18.40
N ASP A 166 -0.12 -17.58 17.90
CA ASP A 166 1.04 -17.97 17.08
C ASP A 166 2.22 -18.14 18.03
N ILE A 167 2.82 -19.34 18.08
CA ILE A 167 3.91 -19.62 19.02
C ILE A 167 5.08 -18.65 18.80
N ASP A 168 5.35 -18.23 17.55
CA ASP A 168 6.35 -17.20 17.17
C ASP A 168 7.63 -17.30 18.02
N TYR A 169 8.25 -18.48 18.04
CA TYR A 169 9.44 -18.71 18.85
C TYR A 169 10.69 -18.18 18.15
N ARG A 170 11.46 -17.37 18.89
CA ARG A 170 12.73 -16.79 18.45
C ARG A 170 13.74 -16.87 19.59
N PRO A 171 14.72 -17.79 19.56
CA PRO A 171 15.70 -17.96 20.63
C PRO A 171 16.37 -16.64 21.09
N ASN A 172 16.75 -15.78 20.14
CA ASN A 172 17.32 -14.46 20.42
C ASN A 172 16.40 -13.59 21.31
N LEU A 173 15.09 -13.52 21.00
CA LEU A 173 14.12 -12.71 21.74
C LEU A 173 13.71 -13.32 23.09
N TRP A 174 14.07 -14.58 23.31
CA TRP A 174 13.97 -15.29 24.60
C TRP A 174 15.29 -15.28 25.39
N GLY A 175 16.31 -14.56 24.91
CA GLY A 175 17.60 -14.43 25.58
C GLY A 175 18.49 -15.68 25.50
N LEU A 176 18.24 -16.57 24.54
CA LEU A 176 18.98 -17.83 24.35
C LEU A 176 20.06 -17.76 23.27
N ALA A 177 20.12 -16.65 22.51
CA ALA A 177 21.10 -16.44 21.44
C ALA A 177 21.58 -14.98 21.42
N GLY A 178 22.73 -14.72 20.79
CA GLY A 178 23.33 -13.39 20.72
C GLY A 178 22.72 -12.50 19.63
N HIS A 179 23.11 -11.22 19.58
CA HIS A 179 22.54 -10.25 18.64
C HIS A 179 22.71 -10.62 17.16
N GLY A 180 23.77 -11.35 16.81
CA GLY A 180 24.02 -11.83 15.44
C GLY A 180 23.17 -13.04 15.04
N ASP A 181 22.51 -13.72 15.99
CA ASP A 181 21.79 -14.97 15.76
C ASP A 181 20.29 -14.73 15.51
N GLY A 182 19.92 -13.58 14.95
CA GLY A 182 18.50 -13.23 14.72
C GLY A 182 17.77 -14.19 13.76
N GLU A 183 18.51 -14.89 12.91
CA GLU A 183 17.98 -15.92 12.00
C GLU A 183 17.75 -17.29 12.66
N SER A 184 18.30 -17.50 13.86
CA SER A 184 18.13 -18.76 14.60
C SER A 184 16.65 -19.05 14.86
N ARG A 185 16.23 -20.27 14.52
CA ARG A 185 14.82 -20.71 14.64
C ARG A 185 14.57 -21.61 15.84
N PHE A 186 15.59 -22.31 16.33
CA PHE A 186 15.41 -23.28 17.40
C PHE A 186 16.64 -23.41 18.30
N ILE A 187 16.41 -23.33 19.60
CA ILE A 187 17.32 -23.71 20.69
C ILE A 187 16.43 -24.34 21.76
N GLU A 188 16.77 -25.54 22.22
CA GLU A 188 16.02 -26.22 23.29
C GLU A 188 16.15 -25.43 24.61
N SER A 189 15.04 -25.32 25.36
CA SER A 189 15.05 -24.71 26.68
C SER A 189 13.86 -25.15 27.51
N GLN A 190 14.13 -25.95 28.55
CA GLN A 190 13.10 -26.41 29.49
C GLN A 190 12.39 -25.24 30.20
N ALA A 191 13.10 -24.14 30.44
CA ALA A 191 12.53 -22.94 31.04
C ALA A 191 11.48 -22.31 30.12
N VAL A 192 11.79 -22.19 28.82
CA VAL A 192 10.83 -21.69 27.81
C VAL A 192 9.67 -22.64 27.64
N THR A 193 9.92 -23.96 27.57
CA THR A 193 8.85 -24.98 27.49
C THR A 193 7.88 -24.85 28.66
N THR A 194 8.39 -24.81 29.89
CA THR A 194 7.57 -24.68 31.10
C THR A 194 6.75 -23.40 31.08
N LYS A 195 7.35 -22.30 30.60
CA LYS A 195 6.71 -21.00 30.47
C LYS A 195 5.58 -21.01 29.44
N LEU A 196 5.81 -21.59 28.26
CA LEU A 196 4.78 -21.71 27.24
C LEU A 196 3.63 -22.58 27.75
N GLN A 197 3.92 -23.78 28.26
CA GLN A 197 2.91 -24.73 28.75
C GLN A 197 2.01 -24.16 29.84
N SER A 198 2.52 -23.27 30.70
CA SER A 198 1.69 -22.62 31.73
C SER A 198 0.62 -21.70 31.16
N THR A 199 0.73 -21.29 29.89
CA THR A 199 -0.21 -20.37 29.23
C THR A 199 -1.08 -21.01 28.15
N LEU A 200 -0.70 -22.19 27.62
CA LEU A 200 -1.39 -22.80 26.47
C LEU A 200 -2.89 -23.11 26.69
N HIS A 201 -3.31 -23.26 27.95
CA HIS A 201 -4.71 -23.50 28.31
C HIS A 201 -5.64 -22.29 28.09
N TRP A 202 -5.08 -21.09 27.89
CA TRP A 202 -5.86 -19.87 27.64
C TRP A 202 -6.40 -19.79 26.20
N PHE A 203 -5.86 -20.58 25.28
CA PHE A 203 -6.11 -20.46 23.84
C PHE A 203 -7.13 -21.48 23.31
N ASP A 204 -7.92 -21.06 22.33
CA ASP A 204 -8.83 -21.93 21.56
C ASP A 204 -8.17 -22.41 20.25
N LEU A 205 -7.15 -21.70 19.77
CA LEU A 205 -6.34 -22.02 18.59
C LEU A 205 -4.85 -21.81 18.89
N ILE A 206 -4.01 -22.81 18.62
CA ILE A 206 -2.55 -22.72 18.73
C ILE A 206 -1.92 -23.10 17.40
N VAL A 207 -1.09 -22.22 16.87
CA VAL A 207 -0.46 -22.34 15.56
C VAL A 207 1.06 -22.28 15.72
N GLY A 208 1.77 -23.19 15.08
CA GLY A 208 3.23 -23.26 15.15
C GLY A 208 3.83 -24.08 14.03
N THR A 209 5.10 -23.85 13.70
CA THR A 209 5.90 -24.81 12.92
C THR A 209 6.20 -26.05 13.75
N GLU A 210 6.80 -27.06 13.12
CA GLU A 210 7.27 -28.25 13.85
C GLU A 210 8.22 -27.86 14.99
N GLU A 211 9.20 -26.99 14.73
CA GLU A 211 10.17 -26.50 15.73
C GLU A 211 9.51 -25.67 16.84
N GLU A 212 8.49 -24.88 16.49
CA GLU A 212 7.70 -24.11 17.45
C GLU A 212 6.87 -25.04 18.36
N PHE A 213 6.34 -26.15 17.82
CA PHE A 213 5.74 -27.18 18.67
C PHE A 213 6.78 -27.93 19.48
N HIS A 214 7.98 -28.16 18.96
CA HIS A 214 9.05 -28.83 19.72
C HIS A 214 9.37 -28.08 21.02
N ILE A 215 9.52 -26.75 20.96
CA ILE A 215 9.78 -25.94 22.16
C ILE A 215 8.56 -25.88 23.08
N ALA A 216 7.34 -25.79 22.55
CA ALA A 216 6.12 -25.75 23.35
C ALA A 216 5.82 -27.10 24.04
N GLY A 217 6.16 -28.21 23.39
CA GLY A 217 5.94 -29.57 23.87
C GLY A 217 7.10 -30.15 24.69
N GLY A 218 8.32 -29.62 24.52
CA GLY A 218 9.51 -30.13 25.19
C GLY A 218 10.07 -31.43 24.59
N SER A 219 9.81 -31.69 23.31
CA SER A 219 10.36 -32.84 22.56
C SER A 219 10.71 -32.40 21.14
N THR A 220 11.81 -32.88 20.58
CA THR A 220 12.16 -32.68 19.16
C THR A 220 11.44 -33.66 18.22
N ASN A 221 10.63 -34.56 18.76
CA ASN A 221 9.69 -35.36 17.98
C ASN A 221 8.35 -34.60 17.87
N THR A 222 7.95 -34.24 16.64
CA THR A 222 6.76 -33.42 16.39
C THR A 222 5.48 -34.02 16.97
N VAL A 223 5.27 -35.33 16.86
CA VAL A 223 4.05 -36.00 17.37
C VAL A 223 4.03 -36.02 18.89
N GLU A 224 5.16 -36.31 19.53
CA GLU A 224 5.28 -36.28 21.00
C GLU A 224 5.09 -34.85 21.55
N ALA A 225 5.67 -33.86 20.88
CA ALA A 225 5.53 -32.46 21.23
C ALA A 225 4.08 -31.98 21.14
N LEU A 226 3.38 -32.32 20.06
CA LEU A 226 1.95 -32.05 19.90
C LEU A 226 1.11 -32.75 20.98
N ARG A 227 1.44 -34.00 21.34
CA ARG A 227 0.78 -34.72 22.44
C ARG A 227 1.01 -34.04 23.79
N ALA A 228 2.22 -33.57 24.06
CA ALA A 228 2.54 -32.82 25.28
C ALA A 228 1.74 -31.50 25.35
N VAL A 229 1.63 -30.77 24.24
CA VAL A 229 0.78 -29.57 24.14
C VAL A 229 -0.70 -29.90 24.36
N ARG A 230 -1.20 -30.99 23.77
CA ARG A 230 -2.59 -31.47 23.95
C ARG A 230 -2.89 -31.85 25.40
N ASN A 231 -1.91 -32.35 26.17
CA ASN A 231 -2.11 -32.68 27.58
C ASN A 231 -2.40 -31.45 28.46
N VAL A 232 -1.99 -30.26 28.03
CA VAL A 232 -2.18 -29.01 28.78
C VAL A 232 -3.17 -28.04 28.12
N SER A 233 -3.64 -28.33 26.91
CA SER A 233 -4.56 -27.46 26.16
C SER A 233 -5.63 -28.20 25.37
N LYS A 234 -6.83 -27.61 25.34
CA LYS A 234 -7.97 -28.05 24.51
C LYS A 234 -8.06 -27.31 23.17
N ALA A 235 -7.10 -26.44 22.86
CA ALA A 235 -7.08 -25.67 21.63
C ALA A 235 -7.09 -26.57 20.38
N THR A 236 -7.59 -26.06 19.27
CA THR A 236 -7.23 -26.65 17.97
C THR A 236 -5.75 -26.40 17.72
N LEU A 237 -5.01 -27.45 17.32
CA LEU A 237 -3.58 -27.33 17.01
C LEU A 237 -3.39 -27.29 15.50
N VAL A 238 -2.66 -26.30 15.00
CA VAL A 238 -2.32 -26.16 13.58
C VAL A 238 -0.81 -26.19 13.41
N CYS A 239 -0.29 -27.27 12.85
CA CYS A 239 1.13 -27.47 12.63
C CYS A 239 1.53 -27.15 11.18
N LYS A 240 2.34 -26.09 11.02
CA LYS A 240 2.93 -25.63 9.75
C LYS A 240 4.11 -26.54 9.40
N ARG A 241 4.12 -27.10 8.19
CA ARG A 241 5.12 -28.08 7.68
C ARG A 241 5.86 -27.54 6.44
N GLY A 242 6.11 -26.23 6.41
CA GLY A 242 6.77 -25.55 5.30
C GLY A 242 6.08 -25.80 3.95
N ALA A 243 6.81 -26.33 2.98
CA ALA A 243 6.30 -26.62 1.63
C ALA A 243 5.20 -27.70 1.58
N LEU A 244 5.05 -28.51 2.65
CA LEU A 244 3.97 -29.50 2.78
C LEU A 244 2.64 -28.87 3.24
N GLY A 245 2.59 -27.55 3.42
CA GLY A 245 1.41 -26.83 3.90
C GLY A 245 1.28 -26.93 5.42
N ALA A 246 0.10 -27.26 5.91
CA ALA A 246 -0.17 -27.41 7.34
C ALA A 246 -1.24 -28.47 7.61
N VAL A 247 -1.23 -28.97 8.85
CA VAL A 247 -2.18 -29.98 9.35
C VAL A 247 -2.91 -29.45 10.59
N VAL A 248 -4.19 -29.76 10.70
CA VAL A 248 -5.06 -29.35 11.83
C VAL A 248 -5.50 -30.56 12.65
N PHE A 249 -5.45 -30.41 13.97
CA PHE A 249 -5.96 -31.37 14.95
C PHE A 249 -6.92 -30.70 15.96
N ASP A 250 -8.23 -30.94 15.80
CA ASP A 250 -9.26 -30.51 16.76
C ASP A 250 -9.26 -31.34 18.06
N GLY A 251 -8.73 -32.56 18.00
CA GLY A 251 -8.83 -33.55 19.06
C GLY A 251 -7.51 -34.27 19.37
N ALA A 252 -7.59 -35.58 19.56
CA ALA A 252 -6.43 -36.42 19.83
C ALA A 252 -5.39 -36.34 18.72
N ILE A 253 -4.11 -36.45 19.07
CA ILE A 253 -3.01 -36.39 18.13
C ILE A 253 -2.71 -37.81 17.62
N PRO A 254 -2.91 -38.07 16.31
CA PRO A 254 -2.66 -39.38 15.71
C PRO A 254 -1.17 -39.76 15.73
N ASP A 255 -0.84 -40.97 15.26
CA ASP A 255 0.55 -41.43 15.16
C ASP A 255 1.28 -40.80 13.96
N SER A 256 0.56 -40.34 12.93
CA SER A 256 1.12 -39.65 11.77
C SER A 256 0.51 -38.26 11.60
N LEU A 257 1.33 -37.28 11.24
CA LEU A 257 0.85 -35.93 10.91
C LEU A 257 -0.08 -35.93 9.68
N ASP A 258 0.10 -36.89 8.77
CA ASP A 258 -0.66 -36.98 7.52
C ASP A 258 -2.12 -37.39 7.74
N ASP A 259 -2.47 -37.84 8.95
CA ASP A 259 -3.85 -38.15 9.35
C ASP A 259 -4.63 -36.90 9.81
N GLY A 260 -3.97 -35.73 9.86
CA GLY A 260 -4.60 -34.45 10.16
C GLY A 260 -5.41 -33.88 8.99
N GLN A 261 -6.31 -32.95 9.29
CA GLN A 261 -7.03 -32.21 8.24
C GLN A 261 -6.05 -31.28 7.51
N THR A 262 -6.08 -31.27 6.18
CA THR A 262 -5.20 -30.46 5.31
C THR A 262 -6.01 -29.56 4.38
N GLY A 263 -5.36 -28.53 3.85
CA GLY A 263 -5.90 -27.66 2.80
C GLY A 263 -4.99 -27.66 1.57
N GLU A 264 -5.50 -27.14 0.46
CA GLU A 264 -4.75 -27.03 -0.80
C GLU A 264 -3.43 -26.27 -0.60
N GLY A 265 -2.33 -26.83 -1.09
CA GLY A 265 -1.01 -26.20 -1.10
C GLY A 265 -0.71 -25.54 -2.44
N PHE A 266 0.13 -24.50 -2.43
CA PHE A 266 0.42 -23.69 -3.62
C PHE A 266 1.93 -23.69 -3.93
N PRO A 267 2.40 -24.57 -4.84
CA PRO A 267 3.82 -24.69 -5.15
C PRO A 267 4.30 -23.52 -6.00
N ILE A 268 4.97 -22.55 -5.38
CA ILE A 268 5.51 -21.33 -6.00
C ILE A 268 7.01 -21.20 -5.77
N GLU A 269 7.67 -20.28 -6.50
CA GLU A 269 9.07 -19.92 -6.29
C GLU A 269 9.20 -19.10 -5.01
N VAL A 270 10.00 -19.59 -4.07
CA VAL A 270 10.32 -18.87 -2.83
C VAL A 270 11.36 -17.80 -3.14
N PHE A 271 10.98 -16.54 -2.95
CA PHE A 271 11.84 -15.38 -3.07
C PHE A 271 12.34 -14.89 -1.71
N ASN A 272 11.51 -14.98 -0.68
CA ASN A 272 11.80 -14.56 0.68
C ASN A 272 11.10 -15.50 1.68
N VAL A 273 11.72 -16.06 2.72
CA VAL A 273 10.98 -16.94 3.67
C VAL A 273 10.39 -16.18 4.86
N LEU A 274 10.68 -14.89 5.01
CA LEU A 274 10.18 -14.08 6.11
C LEU A 274 8.71 -13.71 5.91
N GLY A 275 7.97 -13.62 7.02
CA GLY A 275 6.55 -13.25 6.99
C GLY A 275 5.59 -14.35 6.52
N ALA A 276 6.10 -15.53 6.14
CA ALA A 276 5.28 -16.68 5.74
C ALA A 276 4.29 -17.09 6.85
N GLY A 277 4.77 -17.15 8.10
CA GLY A 277 3.95 -17.47 9.26
C GLY A 277 2.84 -16.45 9.52
N ASP A 278 3.17 -15.16 9.46
CA ASP A 278 2.23 -14.06 9.67
C ASP A 278 1.15 -14.01 8.56
N GLY A 279 1.56 -14.22 7.30
CA GLY A 279 0.66 -14.33 6.16
C GLY A 279 -0.24 -15.56 6.27
N PHE A 280 0.33 -16.71 6.64
CA PHE A 280 -0.42 -17.93 6.93
C PHE A 280 -1.46 -17.71 8.03
N MET A 281 -1.05 -17.10 9.14
CA MET A 281 -1.94 -16.81 10.27
C MET A 281 -3.07 -15.86 9.85
N SER A 282 -2.78 -14.89 8.98
CA SER A 282 -3.80 -13.98 8.44
C SER A 282 -4.87 -14.72 7.63
N GLY A 283 -4.46 -15.61 6.72
CA GLY A 283 -5.39 -16.44 5.94
C GLY A 283 -6.16 -17.45 6.79
N LEU A 284 -5.49 -18.07 7.77
CA LEU A 284 -6.11 -19.00 8.72
C LEU A 284 -7.20 -18.30 9.55
N LEU A 285 -6.89 -17.13 10.12
CA LEU A 285 -7.84 -16.35 10.90
C LEU A 285 -9.01 -15.87 10.04
N LYS A 286 -8.78 -15.49 8.78
CA LYS A 286 -9.87 -15.20 7.82
C LYS A 286 -10.82 -16.38 7.70
N GLY A 287 -10.31 -17.59 7.46
CA GLY A 287 -11.15 -18.79 7.36
C GLY A 287 -11.86 -19.14 8.67
N TRP A 288 -11.11 -19.21 9.77
CA TRP A 288 -11.58 -19.65 11.07
C TRP A 288 -12.60 -18.72 11.72
N LEU A 289 -12.39 -17.39 11.63
CA LEU A 289 -13.30 -16.40 12.20
C LEU A 289 -14.56 -16.22 11.36
N THR A 290 -14.51 -16.52 10.06
CA THR A 290 -15.69 -16.49 9.17
C THR A 290 -16.41 -17.84 9.06
N GLY A 291 -16.03 -18.83 9.88
CA GLY A 291 -16.73 -20.11 9.99
C GLY A 291 -16.55 -21.04 8.80
N LYS A 292 -15.45 -20.92 8.05
CA LYS A 292 -15.08 -21.89 7.02
C LYS A 292 -14.66 -23.22 7.66
N ASP A 293 -14.79 -24.31 6.91
CA ASP A 293 -14.22 -25.60 7.32
C ASP A 293 -12.68 -25.55 7.28
N TRP A 294 -12.03 -26.50 7.97
CA TRP A 294 -10.57 -26.52 8.08
C TRP A 294 -9.85 -26.62 6.75
N PRO A 295 -10.27 -27.46 5.78
CA PRO A 295 -9.64 -27.48 4.46
C PRO A 295 -9.67 -26.12 3.75
N THR A 296 -10.78 -25.38 3.83
CA THR A 296 -10.87 -24.04 3.24
C THR A 296 -10.04 -23.02 4.01
N ALA A 297 -10.08 -23.05 5.35
CA ALA A 297 -9.28 -22.16 6.18
C ALA A 297 -7.77 -22.38 5.95
N LEU A 298 -7.33 -23.63 5.82
CA LEU A 298 -5.96 -23.98 5.48
C LEU A 298 -5.61 -23.62 4.04
N LYS A 299 -6.54 -23.71 3.08
CA LYS A 299 -6.32 -23.21 1.72
C LYS A 299 -6.03 -21.70 1.74
N TYR A 300 -6.79 -20.91 2.49
CA TYR A 300 -6.51 -19.48 2.65
C TYR A 300 -5.15 -19.24 3.32
N ALA A 301 -4.87 -19.97 4.40
CA ALA A 301 -3.59 -19.88 5.11
C ALA A 301 -2.39 -20.19 4.20
N ASN A 302 -2.44 -21.31 3.49
CA ASN A 302 -1.38 -21.73 2.56
C ASN A 302 -1.19 -20.71 1.43
N ALA A 303 -2.27 -20.17 0.87
CA ALA A 303 -2.18 -19.16 -0.19
C ALA A 303 -1.54 -17.87 0.31
N CYS A 304 -1.97 -17.33 1.46
CA CYS A 304 -1.38 -16.12 2.03
C CYS A 304 0.09 -16.32 2.44
N GLY A 305 0.45 -17.50 2.96
CA GLY A 305 1.85 -17.87 3.19
C GLY A 305 2.66 -17.92 1.90
N ALA A 306 2.11 -18.47 0.81
CA ALA A 306 2.73 -18.51 -0.51
C ALA A 306 2.94 -17.10 -1.10
N PHE A 307 1.98 -16.19 -0.92
CA PHE A 307 2.12 -14.79 -1.32
C PHE A 307 3.25 -14.09 -0.56
N ALA A 308 3.27 -14.24 0.77
CA ALA A 308 4.28 -13.66 1.64
C ALA A 308 5.71 -13.97 1.16
N VAL A 309 5.92 -15.23 0.73
CA VAL A 309 7.25 -15.69 0.31
C VAL A 309 7.60 -15.41 -1.14
N SER A 310 6.67 -14.85 -1.91
CA SER A 310 6.85 -14.64 -3.36
C SER A 310 7.39 -13.25 -3.73
N ARG A 311 7.41 -12.32 -2.77
CA ARG A 311 7.77 -10.89 -2.94
C ARG A 311 8.73 -10.43 -1.84
N HIS A 312 9.20 -9.19 -1.95
CA HIS A 312 10.35 -8.70 -1.17
C HIS A 312 10.09 -8.47 0.33
N GLY A 313 8.97 -7.87 0.72
CA GLY A 313 8.66 -7.57 2.13
C GLY A 313 7.46 -8.37 2.64
N CYS A 314 7.29 -8.48 3.97
CA CYS A 314 6.19 -9.21 4.61
C CYS A 314 4.80 -8.61 4.28
N THR A 315 4.39 -7.58 5.04
CA THR A 315 3.09 -6.92 4.86
C THR A 315 2.79 -6.50 3.42
N PRO A 316 3.70 -5.84 2.67
CA PRO A 316 3.38 -5.44 1.31
C PRO A 316 3.09 -6.62 0.38
N ALA A 317 3.58 -7.84 0.67
CA ALA A 317 3.35 -9.02 -0.16
C ALA A 317 2.00 -9.69 0.06
N TYR A 318 1.33 -9.45 1.20
CA TYR A 318 0.06 -10.09 1.51
C TYR A 318 -1.02 -9.66 0.51
N PRO A 319 -1.87 -10.61 0.08
CA PRO A 319 -2.88 -10.31 -0.90
C PRO A 319 -4.04 -9.53 -0.28
N SER A 320 -4.67 -8.69 -1.09
CA SER A 320 -6.05 -8.25 -0.83
C SER A 320 -7.01 -9.42 -1.00
N LEU A 321 -8.25 -9.27 -0.53
CA LEU A 321 -9.28 -10.28 -0.79
C LEU A 321 -9.51 -10.47 -2.31
N GLU A 322 -9.52 -9.39 -3.07
CA GLU A 322 -9.69 -9.38 -4.53
C GLU A 322 -8.53 -10.09 -5.24
N GLU A 323 -7.28 -9.88 -4.81
CA GLU A 323 -6.12 -10.59 -5.35
C GLU A 323 -6.15 -12.08 -5.03
N LEU A 324 -6.56 -12.44 -3.80
CA LEU A 324 -6.69 -13.82 -3.38
C LEU A 324 -7.77 -14.57 -4.18
N ASP A 325 -8.94 -13.93 -4.38
CA ASP A 325 -10.02 -14.48 -5.20
C ASP A 325 -9.62 -14.61 -6.67
N TYR A 326 -8.92 -13.61 -7.21
CA TYR A 326 -8.35 -13.68 -8.55
C TYR A 326 -7.38 -14.87 -8.68
N PHE A 327 -6.46 -15.02 -7.72
CA PHE A 327 -5.50 -16.12 -7.68
C PHE A 327 -6.18 -17.49 -7.64
N PHE A 328 -7.22 -17.67 -6.81
CA PHE A 328 -7.98 -18.93 -6.79
C PHE A 328 -8.75 -19.20 -8.08
N LYS A 329 -9.25 -18.15 -8.75
CA LYS A 329 -9.95 -18.28 -10.02
C LYS A 329 -9.01 -18.65 -11.17
N THR A 330 -7.80 -18.11 -11.19
CA THR A 330 -6.86 -18.28 -12.31
C THR A 330 -5.82 -19.38 -12.09
N GLY A 331 -5.60 -19.79 -10.84
CA GLY A 331 -4.53 -20.69 -10.45
C GLY A 331 -3.13 -20.09 -10.63
N ILE A 332 -2.10 -20.92 -10.43
CA ILE A 332 -0.70 -20.54 -10.62
C ILE A 332 -0.37 -20.56 -12.12
N ARG A 333 -0.26 -19.38 -12.75
CA ARG A 333 0.21 -19.25 -14.15
C ARG A 333 1.72 -19.10 -14.25
N ASN A 334 2.34 -18.50 -13.24
CA ASN A 334 3.78 -18.40 -13.08
C ASN A 334 4.15 -18.76 -11.64
N LYS A 335 5.13 -19.66 -11.45
CA LYS A 335 5.59 -20.01 -10.10
C LYS A 335 6.25 -18.83 -9.39
N ALA A 336 6.91 -17.93 -10.14
CA ALA A 336 7.33 -16.65 -9.60
C ALA A 336 6.15 -15.69 -9.64
N LEU A 337 5.32 -15.65 -8.59
CA LEU A 337 4.10 -14.83 -8.57
C LEU A 337 4.38 -13.36 -8.90
N ARG A 338 5.49 -12.80 -8.40
CA ARG A 338 5.97 -11.44 -8.71
C ARG A 338 6.30 -11.17 -10.20
N LYS A 339 6.30 -12.21 -11.04
CA LYS A 339 6.54 -12.13 -12.49
C LYS A 339 5.28 -12.47 -13.30
N ASP A 340 4.14 -12.73 -12.64
CA ASP A 340 2.84 -12.80 -13.30
C ASP A 340 2.29 -11.38 -13.46
N ALA A 341 2.36 -10.83 -14.67
CA ALA A 341 1.98 -9.44 -14.93
C ALA A 341 0.52 -9.13 -14.59
N ALA A 342 -0.40 -10.09 -14.77
CA ALA A 342 -1.81 -9.86 -14.48
C ALA A 342 -2.06 -9.89 -12.97
N LEU A 343 -1.44 -10.84 -12.25
CA LEU A 343 -1.51 -10.90 -10.80
C LEU A 343 -0.86 -9.67 -10.15
N GLU A 344 0.29 -9.22 -10.65
CA GLU A 344 0.96 -8.00 -10.17
C GLU A 344 0.13 -6.73 -10.42
N GLN A 345 -0.61 -6.65 -11.53
CA GLN A 345 -1.53 -5.53 -11.76
C GLN A 345 -2.69 -5.52 -10.77
N VAL A 346 -3.25 -6.68 -10.43
CA VAL A 346 -4.28 -6.80 -9.37
C VAL A 346 -3.68 -6.45 -8.01
N HIS A 347 -2.50 -6.99 -7.69
CA HIS A 347 -1.77 -6.73 -6.46
C HIS A 347 -1.56 -5.23 -6.24
N TRP A 348 -0.98 -4.55 -7.23
CA TRP A 348 -0.77 -3.11 -7.18
C TRP A 348 -2.08 -2.37 -6.96
N SER A 349 -3.09 -2.68 -7.76
CA SER A 349 -4.30 -1.85 -7.80
C SER A 349 -5.18 -1.98 -6.56
N THR A 350 -5.13 -3.14 -5.92
CA THR A 350 -5.95 -3.45 -4.74
C THR A 350 -5.21 -3.22 -3.41
N ASN A 351 -3.90 -2.95 -3.44
CA ASN A 351 -3.08 -2.69 -2.24
C ASN A 351 -2.36 -1.33 -2.26
N ARG A 352 -2.68 -0.43 -3.20
CA ARG A 352 -2.14 0.94 -3.24
C ARG A 352 -2.90 1.85 -2.27
N ASP A 353 -2.21 2.88 -1.77
CA ASP A 353 -2.68 3.70 -0.65
C ASP A 353 -3.65 4.82 -1.07
N GLY A 354 -4.55 5.20 -0.16
CA GLY A 354 -5.44 6.35 -0.30
C GLY A 354 -6.66 6.09 -1.19
N GLU A 355 -7.71 6.91 -1.00
CA GLU A 355 -8.92 6.87 -1.82
C GLU A 355 -9.22 8.27 -2.37
N TRP A 356 -9.55 8.32 -3.66
CA TRP A 356 -9.76 9.56 -4.40
C TRP A 356 -11.12 9.54 -5.10
N PRO A 357 -12.24 9.59 -4.35
CA PRO A 357 -13.58 9.49 -4.92
C PRO A 357 -13.94 10.70 -5.79
N GLN A 358 -13.28 11.83 -5.56
CA GLN A 358 -13.37 13.03 -6.38
C GLN A 358 -11.98 13.65 -6.50
N MET A 359 -11.73 14.39 -7.58
CA MET A 359 -10.40 14.93 -7.86
C MET A 359 -10.47 16.29 -8.58
N ARG A 360 -10.45 17.37 -7.81
CA ARG A 360 -10.39 18.75 -8.34
C ARG A 360 -8.93 19.19 -8.35
N VAL A 361 -8.32 19.29 -9.54
CA VAL A 361 -6.88 19.50 -9.68
C VAL A 361 -6.60 20.88 -10.27
N PHE A 362 -5.82 21.69 -9.55
CA PHE A 362 -5.31 22.95 -10.05
C PHE A 362 -3.98 22.71 -10.77
N ALA A 363 -4.00 22.76 -12.10
CA ALA A 363 -2.85 22.46 -12.94
C ALA A 363 -2.02 23.71 -13.29
N PHE A 364 -0.89 23.92 -12.64
CA PHE A 364 0.04 25.01 -12.94
C PHE A 364 1.42 24.48 -13.34
N ASP A 365 1.45 23.28 -13.91
CA ASP A 365 2.59 22.58 -14.49
C ASP A 365 3.08 23.16 -15.83
N HIS A 366 2.51 24.29 -16.23
CA HIS A 366 2.78 24.95 -17.49
C HIS A 366 4.17 25.59 -17.44
N ARG A 367 5.00 25.31 -18.45
CA ARG A 367 6.38 25.83 -18.54
C ARG A 367 6.48 26.87 -19.64
N MET A 368 6.33 26.44 -20.91
CA MET A 368 6.39 27.32 -22.09
C MET A 368 5.47 28.54 -21.98
N GLN A 369 4.25 28.38 -21.46
CA GLN A 369 3.28 29.48 -21.37
C GLN A 369 3.67 30.51 -20.30
N LEU A 370 4.26 30.08 -19.19
CA LEU A 370 4.72 31.01 -18.14
C LEU A 370 6.02 31.70 -18.56
N GLU A 371 6.92 31.00 -19.24
CA GLU A 371 8.12 31.59 -19.86
C GLU A 371 7.72 32.68 -20.88
N ALA A 372 6.76 32.39 -21.76
CA ALA A 372 6.22 33.36 -22.70
C ALA A 372 5.57 34.57 -22.01
N MET A 373 4.81 34.36 -20.91
CA MET A 373 4.24 35.47 -20.13
C MET A 373 5.31 36.33 -19.46
N CYS A 374 6.44 35.74 -19.03
CA CYS A 374 7.59 36.50 -18.54
C CYS A 374 8.23 37.33 -19.65
N ASP A 375 8.40 36.75 -20.84
CA ASP A 375 8.94 37.44 -22.02
C ASP A 375 8.05 38.62 -22.44
N GLU A 376 6.72 38.41 -22.47
CA GLU A 376 5.70 39.44 -22.74
C GLU A 376 5.78 40.60 -21.72
N ALA A 377 6.01 40.28 -20.44
CA ALA A 377 6.13 41.26 -19.37
C ALA A 377 7.53 41.89 -19.23
N GLY A 378 8.53 41.38 -19.97
CA GLY A 378 9.92 41.84 -19.88
C GLY A 378 10.60 41.54 -18.54
N VAL A 379 10.25 40.42 -17.89
CA VAL A 379 10.79 40.03 -16.57
C VAL A 379 11.54 38.70 -16.62
N SER A 380 12.44 38.47 -15.64
CA SER A 380 13.19 37.21 -15.52
C SER A 380 12.27 36.00 -15.32
N HIS A 381 12.63 34.86 -15.94
CA HIS A 381 11.96 33.57 -15.74
C HIS A 381 12.11 33.04 -14.32
N GLU A 382 13.07 33.55 -13.54
CA GLU A 382 13.23 33.22 -12.11
C GLU A 382 11.99 33.57 -11.26
N ARG A 383 11.14 34.50 -11.74
CA ARG A 383 9.89 34.85 -11.07
C ARG A 383 8.83 33.75 -11.13
N ILE A 384 8.97 32.78 -12.03
CA ILE A 384 7.97 31.72 -12.23
C ILE A 384 7.83 30.85 -10.98
N GLY A 385 8.94 30.52 -10.30
CA GLY A 385 8.92 29.71 -9.08
C GLY A 385 8.11 30.36 -7.97
N ALA A 386 8.31 31.66 -7.75
CA ALA A 386 7.53 32.44 -6.78
C ALA A 386 6.04 32.48 -7.15
N PHE A 387 5.70 32.66 -8.42
CA PHE A 387 4.30 32.60 -8.87
C PHE A 387 3.67 31.24 -8.61
N LYS A 388 4.38 30.13 -8.85
CA LYS A 388 3.88 28.77 -8.58
C LYS A 388 3.64 28.51 -7.09
N GLN A 389 4.39 29.15 -6.19
CA GLN A 389 4.08 29.13 -4.76
C GLN A 389 2.77 29.87 -4.45
N LEU A 390 2.44 30.94 -5.16
CA LEU A 390 1.13 31.60 -5.05
C LEU A 390 -0.01 30.67 -5.53
N CYS A 391 0.20 29.94 -6.63
CA CYS A 391 -0.76 28.92 -7.10
C CYS A 391 -0.99 27.83 -6.05
N LEU A 392 0.09 27.33 -5.42
CA LEU A 392 -0.01 26.35 -4.33
C LEU A 392 -0.82 26.90 -3.14
N LYS A 393 -0.54 28.13 -2.70
CA LYS A 393 -1.30 28.77 -1.62
C LYS A 393 -2.79 28.87 -1.96
N ALA A 394 -3.12 29.26 -3.19
CA ALA A 394 -4.52 29.27 -3.66
C ALA A 394 -5.14 27.87 -3.64
N ALA A 395 -4.40 26.83 -4.09
CA ALA A 395 -4.87 25.45 -4.05
C ALA A 395 -5.14 24.97 -2.61
N GLN A 396 -4.23 25.26 -1.68
CA GLN A 396 -4.36 24.90 -0.26
C GLN A 396 -5.51 25.63 0.43
N GLN A 397 -5.74 26.92 0.11
CA GLN A 397 -6.87 27.68 0.65
C GLN A 397 -8.21 27.10 0.18
N VAL A 398 -8.33 26.71 -1.10
CA VAL A 398 -9.55 26.09 -1.61
C VAL A 398 -9.76 24.68 -1.06
N ALA A 399 -8.68 23.89 -0.94
CA ALA A 399 -8.76 22.55 -0.37
C ALA A 399 -9.11 22.58 1.11
N ASN A 400 -8.57 23.54 1.88
CA ASN A 400 -8.82 23.71 3.31
C ASN A 400 -8.70 22.40 4.12
N GLY A 401 -7.67 21.60 3.81
CA GLY A 401 -7.41 20.30 4.42
C GLY A 401 -8.39 19.18 4.06
N GLN A 402 -9.35 19.43 3.16
CA GLN A 402 -10.29 18.42 2.67
C GLN A 402 -9.65 17.53 1.59
N PRO A 403 -10.02 16.24 1.53
CA PRO A 403 -9.56 15.34 0.46
C PRO A 403 -10.22 15.69 -0.89
N GLY A 404 -9.71 15.06 -1.96
CA GLY A 404 -10.25 15.22 -3.31
C GLY A 404 -9.87 16.54 -3.99
N TYR A 405 -8.72 17.09 -3.60
CA TYR A 405 -8.06 18.21 -4.23
C TYR A 405 -6.63 17.83 -4.60
N GLY A 406 -6.12 18.40 -5.68
CA GLY A 406 -4.76 18.16 -6.11
C GLY A 406 -4.14 19.32 -6.88
N ILE A 407 -2.88 19.13 -7.23
CA ILE A 407 -2.11 20.04 -8.09
C ILE A 407 -1.41 19.27 -9.20
N LEU A 408 -1.19 19.93 -10.33
CA LEU A 408 -0.11 19.55 -11.25
C LEU A 408 0.97 20.62 -11.19
N CYS A 409 2.21 20.22 -10.90
CA CYS A 409 3.35 21.12 -10.80
C CYS A 409 4.63 20.44 -11.28
N ASP A 410 5.42 21.12 -12.12
CA ASP A 410 6.66 20.58 -12.66
C ASP A 410 7.87 20.79 -11.72
N SER A 411 8.88 19.94 -11.87
CA SER A 411 10.12 20.04 -11.11
C SER A 411 11.00 21.22 -11.52
N ARG A 412 10.98 21.61 -12.80
CA ARG A 412 11.95 22.54 -13.37
C ARG A 412 11.75 23.98 -12.90
N LEU A 413 10.51 24.44 -12.91
CA LEU A 413 10.12 25.80 -12.53
C LEU A 413 9.32 25.84 -11.22
N GLY A 414 8.80 24.69 -10.76
CA GLY A 414 7.91 24.59 -9.60
C GLY A 414 8.47 23.84 -8.40
N ARG A 415 9.79 23.58 -8.35
CA ARG A 415 10.43 22.77 -7.30
C ARG A 415 10.05 23.16 -5.87
N ASP A 416 10.11 24.45 -5.56
CA ASP A 416 9.84 24.92 -4.20
C ASP A 416 8.36 24.78 -3.82
N ALA A 417 7.45 24.88 -4.80
CA ALA A 417 6.04 24.58 -4.59
C ALA A 417 5.82 23.08 -4.35
N LEU A 418 6.52 22.20 -5.07
CA LEU A 418 6.46 20.75 -4.81
C LEU A 418 6.95 20.39 -3.40
N TYR A 419 8.07 20.97 -2.96
CA TYR A 419 8.58 20.73 -1.61
C TYR A 419 7.63 21.21 -0.50
N GLN A 420 6.92 22.32 -0.72
CA GLN A 420 5.90 22.82 0.20
C GLN A 420 4.59 22.03 0.14
N ALA A 421 4.29 21.39 -1.00
CA ALA A 421 3.09 20.59 -1.18
C ALA A 421 3.19 19.21 -0.52
N SER A 422 4.39 18.64 -0.41
CA SER A 422 4.59 17.33 0.21
C SER A 422 4.05 17.29 1.65
N GLY A 423 3.32 16.22 1.98
CA GLY A 423 2.66 16.06 3.29
C GLY A 423 1.44 16.95 3.53
N SER A 424 0.99 17.75 2.56
CA SER A 424 -0.20 18.60 2.71
C SER A 424 -1.55 17.85 2.59
N GLY A 425 -1.51 16.58 2.15
CA GLY A 425 -2.70 15.79 1.84
C GLY A 425 -3.30 16.05 0.45
N LEU A 426 -2.73 16.97 -0.34
CA LEU A 426 -3.08 17.16 -1.74
C LEU A 426 -2.62 15.96 -2.58
N TRP A 427 -3.38 15.63 -3.62
CA TRP A 427 -2.89 14.78 -4.71
C TRP A 427 -1.90 15.58 -5.57
N ILE A 428 -0.69 15.05 -5.80
CA ILE A 428 0.39 15.80 -6.47
C ILE A 428 0.82 15.06 -7.74
N GLY A 429 0.45 15.58 -8.90
CA GLY A 429 0.98 15.09 -10.18
C GLY A 429 2.15 15.94 -10.67
N ARG A 430 3.23 15.28 -11.10
CA ARG A 430 4.44 15.91 -11.64
C ARG A 430 4.60 15.55 -13.11
N PRO A 431 4.52 16.51 -14.06
CA PRO A 431 4.75 16.23 -15.47
C PRO A 431 6.19 15.78 -15.71
N VAL A 432 6.36 14.78 -16.57
CA VAL A 432 7.67 14.34 -17.02
C VAL A 432 7.93 14.59 -18.49
N GLU A 433 6.91 14.95 -19.28
CA GLU A 433 7.12 15.29 -20.68
C GLU A 433 7.85 16.62 -20.85
N TRP A 434 8.71 16.70 -21.86
CA TRP A 434 9.17 17.96 -22.40
C TRP A 434 7.99 18.67 -23.09
N PRO A 435 7.70 19.94 -22.74
CA PRO A 435 6.55 20.66 -23.28
C PRO A 435 6.42 20.60 -24.80
N GLY A 436 5.26 20.14 -25.29
CA GLY A 436 4.95 20.10 -26.72
C GLY A 436 5.73 19.07 -27.54
N SER A 437 6.52 18.19 -26.92
CA SER A 437 7.35 17.24 -27.64
C SER A 437 6.53 16.17 -28.40
N ARG A 438 6.88 15.96 -29.67
CA ARG A 438 6.36 14.91 -30.56
C ARG A 438 7.42 14.61 -31.63
N PRO A 439 8.18 13.51 -31.55
CA PRO A 439 8.03 12.40 -30.62
C PRO A 439 8.17 12.78 -29.14
N LEU A 440 7.46 12.04 -28.29
CA LEU A 440 7.50 12.24 -26.83
C LEU A 440 8.94 12.19 -26.32
N THR A 441 9.38 13.31 -25.78
CA THR A 441 10.67 13.47 -25.09
C THR A 441 10.39 13.75 -23.63
N LEU A 442 11.16 13.19 -22.71
CA LEU A 442 10.99 13.41 -21.27
C LEU A 442 12.01 14.42 -20.73
N GLU A 443 11.72 14.98 -19.55
CA GLU A 443 12.61 15.89 -18.84
C GLU A 443 13.96 15.22 -18.56
N PRO A 444 15.10 15.87 -18.87
CA PRO A 444 16.43 15.28 -18.73
C PRO A 444 16.78 14.83 -17.30
N GLU A 445 16.16 15.43 -16.28
CA GLU A 445 16.38 15.09 -14.87
C GLU A 445 16.03 13.64 -14.52
N LEU A 446 15.19 12.98 -15.32
CA LEU A 446 14.88 11.57 -15.09
C LEU A 446 16.05 10.64 -15.40
N GLY A 447 16.96 11.06 -16.28
CA GLY A 447 18.02 10.22 -16.83
C GLY A 447 17.50 9.20 -17.86
N ASP A 448 18.42 8.62 -18.64
CA ASP A 448 18.08 7.69 -19.72
C ASP A 448 17.42 6.40 -19.22
N ASP A 449 17.67 6.00 -17.97
CA ASP A 449 17.11 4.83 -17.29
C ASP A 449 15.92 5.15 -16.38
N PHE A 450 15.53 6.42 -16.28
CA PHE A 450 14.50 6.94 -15.38
C PHE A 450 14.83 6.80 -13.90
N GLY A 451 16.11 6.68 -13.55
CA GLY A 451 16.60 6.55 -12.17
C GLY A 451 16.22 7.74 -11.27
N GLY A 452 16.02 8.93 -11.85
CA GLY A 452 15.60 10.14 -11.11
C GLY A 452 14.25 10.00 -10.39
N LEU A 453 13.40 9.05 -10.78
CA LEU A 453 12.15 8.75 -10.06
C LEU A 453 12.39 8.24 -8.62
N THR A 454 13.57 7.69 -8.33
CA THR A 454 13.93 7.20 -6.99
C THR A 454 13.96 8.33 -5.95
N GLU A 455 14.19 9.57 -6.39
CA GLU A 455 14.27 10.75 -5.52
C GLU A 455 12.90 11.33 -5.16
N TRP A 456 11.82 10.81 -5.76
CA TRP A 456 10.49 11.37 -5.59
C TRP A 456 9.81 10.84 -4.32
N PRO A 457 9.07 11.70 -3.59
CA PRO A 457 8.18 11.21 -2.55
C PRO A 457 7.16 10.22 -3.12
N VAL A 458 6.95 9.09 -2.44
CA VAL A 458 6.04 8.01 -2.88
C VAL A 458 4.57 8.45 -3.04
N GLU A 459 4.18 9.57 -2.44
CA GLU A 459 2.84 10.16 -2.56
C GLU A 459 2.64 10.94 -3.87
N ASN A 460 3.69 11.14 -4.67
CA ASN A 460 3.62 11.86 -5.93
C ASN A 460 3.19 10.93 -7.08
N VAL A 461 2.56 11.51 -8.09
CA VAL A 461 2.09 10.80 -9.30
C VAL A 461 2.91 11.25 -10.51
N VAL A 462 3.43 10.28 -11.26
CA VAL A 462 4.08 10.52 -12.55
C VAL A 462 3.02 10.90 -13.57
N LYS A 463 2.97 12.16 -13.97
CA LYS A 463 2.09 12.63 -15.04
C LYS A 463 2.88 12.66 -16.34
N VAL A 464 2.34 12.10 -17.41
CA VAL A 464 2.93 12.24 -18.76
C VAL A 464 1.85 12.58 -19.77
N LEU A 465 2.10 13.59 -20.59
CA LEU A 465 1.29 13.89 -21.76
C LEU A 465 1.90 13.27 -23.02
N CYS A 466 1.11 12.50 -23.76
CA CYS A 466 1.48 11.94 -25.06
C CYS A 466 0.49 12.40 -26.14
N PHE A 467 1.01 13.03 -27.19
CA PHE A 467 0.22 13.40 -28.37
C PHE A 467 0.10 12.20 -29.32
N TYR A 468 -1.03 11.50 -29.26
CA TYR A 468 -1.16 10.19 -29.89
C TYR A 468 -2.46 10.07 -30.68
N HIS A 469 -2.39 9.70 -31.96
CA HIS A 469 -3.55 9.45 -32.82
C HIS A 469 -3.49 8.05 -33.42
N PRO A 470 -4.63 7.34 -33.63
CA PRO A 470 -4.63 6.05 -34.32
C PRO A 470 -3.95 6.08 -35.70
N ASP A 471 -4.08 7.20 -36.41
CA ASP A 471 -3.49 7.45 -37.74
C ASP A 471 -2.06 8.02 -37.71
N ASP A 472 -1.43 8.13 -36.54
CA ASP A 472 0.01 8.48 -36.48
C ASP A 472 0.83 7.44 -37.28
N ASP A 473 1.95 7.88 -37.86
CA ASP A 473 2.85 6.97 -38.57
C ASP A 473 3.39 5.88 -37.64
N ALA A 474 3.60 4.68 -38.17
CA ALA A 474 3.93 3.50 -37.35
C ALA A 474 5.22 3.67 -36.55
N ALA A 475 6.24 4.34 -37.11
CA ALA A 475 7.51 4.57 -36.43
C ALA A 475 7.34 5.53 -35.25
N LEU A 476 6.56 6.60 -35.42
CA LEU A 476 6.22 7.50 -34.33
C LEU A 476 5.41 6.80 -33.24
N LYS A 477 4.39 5.99 -33.61
CA LYS A 477 3.59 5.23 -32.64
C LYS A 477 4.49 4.32 -31.81
N GLU A 478 5.37 3.56 -32.45
CA GLU A 478 6.33 2.69 -31.78
C GLU A 478 7.24 3.47 -30.83
N GLN A 479 7.79 4.62 -31.27
CA GLN A 479 8.65 5.44 -30.43
C GLN A 479 7.91 5.98 -29.19
N GLN A 480 6.70 6.50 -29.34
CA GLN A 480 5.91 7.03 -28.23
C GLN A 480 5.49 5.91 -27.26
N GLU A 481 5.00 4.78 -27.78
CA GLU A 481 4.61 3.62 -26.99
C GLU A 481 5.78 3.07 -26.17
N ASN A 482 6.97 2.95 -26.77
CA ASN A 482 8.16 2.47 -26.07
C ASN A 482 8.59 3.41 -24.94
N THR A 483 8.52 4.73 -25.15
CA THR A 483 8.78 5.72 -24.09
C THR A 483 7.79 5.57 -22.93
N VAL A 484 6.49 5.51 -23.22
CA VAL A 484 5.43 5.36 -22.19
C VAL A 484 5.57 4.03 -21.43
N LYS A 485 5.82 2.91 -22.12
CA LYS A 485 6.00 1.59 -21.48
C LYS A 485 7.18 1.56 -20.52
N ARG A 486 8.33 2.12 -20.93
CA ARG A 486 9.51 2.19 -20.08
C ARG A 486 9.26 3.09 -18.86
N LEU A 487 8.59 4.22 -19.06
CA LEU A 487 8.23 5.15 -17.98
C LEU A 487 7.27 4.49 -16.98
N PHE A 488 6.21 3.83 -17.46
CA PHE A 488 5.27 3.08 -16.63
C PHE A 488 5.98 2.02 -15.78
N THR A 489 6.89 1.26 -16.40
CA THR A 489 7.70 0.25 -15.71
C THR A 489 8.55 0.88 -14.60
N ALA A 490 9.17 2.03 -14.86
CA ALA A 490 10.00 2.74 -13.89
C ALA A 490 9.17 3.35 -12.75
N ALA A 491 8.00 3.91 -13.04
CA ALA A 491 7.06 4.42 -12.04
C ALA A 491 6.64 3.29 -11.07
N ARG A 492 6.22 2.13 -11.60
CA ARG A 492 5.83 0.98 -10.77
C ARG A 492 6.97 0.43 -9.91
N ARG A 493 8.20 0.39 -10.43
CA ARG A 493 9.39 -0.01 -9.65
C ARG A 493 9.65 0.92 -8.46
N ASN A 494 9.36 2.21 -8.61
CA ASN A 494 9.52 3.22 -7.56
C ASN A 494 8.26 3.43 -6.72
N ARG A 495 7.24 2.57 -6.88
CA ARG A 495 5.96 2.66 -6.15
C ARG A 495 5.23 3.99 -6.36
N LEU A 496 5.37 4.59 -7.55
CA LEU A 496 4.68 5.82 -7.94
C LEU A 496 3.47 5.46 -8.82
N GLU A 497 2.33 6.10 -8.55
CA GLU A 497 1.19 6.07 -9.47
C GLU A 497 1.54 6.79 -10.78
N MET A 498 0.83 6.44 -11.85
CA MET A 498 0.97 7.11 -13.14
C MET A 498 -0.35 7.69 -13.63
N LEU A 499 -0.31 8.97 -14.05
CA LEU A 499 -1.36 9.62 -14.81
C LEU A 499 -0.93 9.73 -16.27
N LEU A 500 -1.65 9.02 -17.15
CA LEU A 500 -1.44 9.11 -18.59
C LEU A 500 -2.43 10.11 -19.19
N GLU A 501 -1.90 11.22 -19.68
CA GLU A 501 -2.65 12.24 -20.41
C GLU A 501 -2.52 11.99 -21.91
N ILE A 502 -3.66 11.86 -22.58
CA ILE A 502 -3.72 11.65 -24.03
C ILE A 502 -4.44 12.83 -24.66
N ILE A 503 -3.79 13.41 -25.66
CA ILE A 503 -4.39 14.39 -26.57
C ILE A 503 -4.20 13.83 -27.99
N PRO A 504 -5.28 13.45 -28.69
CA PRO A 504 -5.26 13.15 -30.11
C PRO A 504 -4.44 14.18 -30.90
N SER A 505 -3.43 13.69 -31.61
CA SER A 505 -2.59 14.56 -32.45
C SER A 505 -3.40 15.11 -33.63
N LYS A 506 -2.95 16.22 -34.23
CA LYS A 506 -3.66 16.89 -35.34
C LYS A 506 -3.48 16.21 -36.72
N VAL A 507 -3.01 14.97 -36.77
CA VAL A 507 -2.75 14.27 -38.04
C VAL A 507 -4.04 13.76 -38.70
N GLY A 508 -5.12 13.59 -37.94
CA GLY A 508 -6.39 13.06 -38.40
C GLY A 508 -7.58 13.71 -37.71
N ALA A 509 -8.78 13.37 -38.18
CA ALA A 509 -10.01 13.78 -37.52
C ALA A 509 -10.28 12.89 -36.32
N THR A 510 -10.81 13.47 -35.24
CA THR A 510 -11.26 12.73 -34.08
C THR A 510 -12.75 12.45 -34.15
N ASP A 511 -13.13 11.24 -33.79
CA ASP A 511 -14.50 10.74 -33.72
C ASP A 511 -14.80 10.12 -32.35
N ASP A 512 -16.00 9.56 -32.20
CA ASP A 512 -16.46 8.95 -30.95
C ASP A 512 -15.70 7.67 -30.57
N ASP A 513 -14.93 7.07 -31.49
CA ASP A 513 -14.15 5.83 -31.27
C ASP A 513 -12.67 6.10 -30.97
N THR A 514 -12.19 7.30 -31.30
CA THR A 514 -10.77 7.66 -31.24
C THR A 514 -10.19 7.44 -29.85
N ALA A 515 -10.81 7.99 -28.79
CA ALA A 515 -10.28 7.87 -27.43
C ALA A 515 -10.27 6.41 -26.93
N ALA A 516 -11.35 5.67 -27.16
CA ALA A 516 -11.46 4.26 -26.77
C ALA A 516 -10.42 3.38 -27.48
N THR A 517 -10.14 3.67 -28.76
CA THR A 517 -9.11 2.99 -29.55
C THR A 517 -7.71 3.23 -28.97
N ILE A 518 -7.39 4.48 -28.60
CA ILE A 518 -6.09 4.80 -27.99
C ILE A 518 -5.95 4.13 -26.62
N ILE A 519 -6.99 4.21 -25.78
CA ILE A 519 -7.04 3.54 -24.47
C ILE A 519 -6.78 2.04 -24.63
N GLN A 520 -7.50 1.38 -25.55
CA GLN A 520 -7.31 -0.04 -25.80
C GLN A 520 -5.86 -0.35 -26.19
N ARG A 521 -5.28 0.46 -27.07
CA ARG A 521 -3.91 0.25 -27.53
C ARG A 521 -2.89 0.29 -26.38
N PHE A 522 -3.04 1.19 -25.43
CA PHE A 522 -2.14 1.26 -24.27
C PHE A 522 -2.30 0.05 -23.33
N TYR A 523 -3.53 -0.44 -23.14
CA TYR A 523 -3.75 -1.71 -22.41
C TYR A 523 -3.16 -2.92 -23.15
N ASP A 524 -3.31 -3.01 -24.48
CA ASP A 524 -2.76 -4.10 -25.31
C ASP A 524 -1.24 -4.22 -25.18
N ILE A 525 -0.55 -3.10 -24.97
CA ILE A 525 0.92 -3.06 -24.81
C ILE A 525 1.37 -3.15 -23.34
N GLY A 526 0.44 -3.38 -22.41
CA GLY A 526 0.72 -3.61 -21.00
C GLY A 526 0.89 -2.34 -20.16
N VAL A 527 0.35 -1.19 -20.58
CA VAL A 527 0.36 0.05 -19.81
C VAL A 527 -0.99 0.21 -19.11
N TYR A 528 -0.96 0.14 -17.78
CA TYR A 528 -2.15 0.24 -16.92
C TYR A 528 -2.02 1.49 -16.04
N PRO A 529 -2.27 2.70 -16.58
CA PRO A 529 -2.11 3.91 -15.81
C PRO A 529 -3.14 3.93 -14.67
N ASP A 530 -2.73 4.42 -13.51
CA ASP A 530 -3.62 4.57 -12.36
C ASP A 530 -4.70 5.60 -12.65
N TRP A 531 -4.33 6.67 -13.38
CA TRP A 531 -5.22 7.74 -13.78
C TRP A 531 -5.17 7.98 -15.28
N TRP A 532 -6.32 8.29 -15.85
CA TRP A 532 -6.44 8.84 -17.20
C TRP A 532 -6.72 10.33 -17.14
N LYS A 533 -6.06 11.11 -18.00
CA LYS A 533 -6.44 12.50 -18.25
C LYS A 533 -6.80 12.67 -19.72
N LEU A 534 -8.08 12.94 -19.97
CA LEU A 534 -8.66 12.89 -21.30
C LEU A 534 -9.28 14.23 -21.66
N GLU A 535 -9.26 14.56 -22.95
CA GLU A 535 -9.99 15.70 -23.49
C GLU A 535 -11.50 15.54 -23.28
N PRO A 536 -12.24 16.66 -23.11
CA PRO A 536 -13.68 16.68 -23.20
C PRO A 536 -14.21 15.98 -24.46
N MET A 537 -14.94 14.87 -24.29
CA MET A 537 -15.63 14.22 -25.41
C MET A 537 -17.00 14.87 -25.62
N LYS A 538 -17.35 15.07 -26.90
CA LYS A 538 -18.55 15.84 -27.29
C LYS A 538 -19.87 15.08 -27.07
N THR A 539 -19.82 13.76 -27.02
CA THR A 539 -21.02 12.92 -26.95
C THR A 539 -20.97 11.98 -25.76
N THR A 540 -22.13 11.63 -25.21
CA THR A 540 -22.27 10.56 -24.21
C THR A 540 -21.80 9.22 -24.77
N GLY A 541 -21.96 8.98 -26.07
CA GLY A 541 -21.52 7.75 -26.74
C GLY A 541 -20.00 7.58 -26.71
N ALA A 542 -19.24 8.65 -26.98
CA ALA A 542 -17.79 8.64 -26.89
C ALA A 542 -17.30 8.34 -25.47
N TRP A 543 -17.91 9.00 -24.46
CA TRP A 543 -17.60 8.73 -23.05
C TRP A 543 -17.90 7.28 -22.66
N ALA A 544 -19.05 6.74 -23.05
CA ALA A 544 -19.42 5.36 -22.75
C ALA A 544 -18.41 4.35 -23.33
N LYS A 545 -17.94 4.57 -24.57
CA LYS A 545 -16.91 3.73 -25.19
C LYS A 545 -15.56 3.81 -24.47
N ALA A 546 -15.14 5.01 -24.07
CA ALA A 546 -13.89 5.18 -23.32
C ALA A 546 -13.96 4.53 -21.93
N VAL A 547 -15.06 4.71 -21.21
CA VAL A 547 -15.30 4.09 -19.90
C VAL A 547 -15.34 2.56 -20.02
N ASP A 548 -16.06 2.02 -21.02
CA ASP A 548 -16.08 0.58 -21.29
C ASP A 548 -14.67 0.04 -21.57
N ALA A 549 -13.91 0.70 -22.44
CA ALA A 549 -12.54 0.32 -22.77
C ALA A 549 -11.66 0.29 -21.51
N ILE A 550 -11.82 1.22 -20.58
CA ILE A 550 -11.07 1.20 -19.32
C ILE A 550 -11.56 0.07 -18.41
N SER A 551 -12.85 0.04 -18.08
CA SER A 551 -13.41 -0.88 -17.08
C SER A 551 -13.25 -2.36 -17.46
N ARG A 552 -13.25 -2.70 -18.75
CA ARG A 552 -13.05 -4.09 -19.19
C ARG A 552 -11.59 -4.56 -19.16
N ASN A 553 -10.62 -3.65 -19.23
CA ASN A 553 -9.20 -4.00 -19.14
C ASN A 553 -8.65 -3.83 -17.72
N ASP A 554 -9.12 -2.82 -16.99
CA ASP A 554 -8.70 -2.51 -15.63
C ASP A 554 -9.89 -2.03 -14.78
N PRO A 555 -10.61 -2.95 -14.11
CA PRO A 555 -11.72 -2.59 -13.23
C PRO A 555 -11.26 -1.81 -11.99
N TYR A 556 -9.93 -1.77 -11.74
CA TYR A 556 -9.33 -1.13 -10.58
C TYR A 556 -8.57 0.14 -10.95
N THR A 557 -8.78 0.77 -12.10
CA THR A 557 -8.22 2.11 -12.33
C THR A 557 -8.78 3.12 -11.30
N ARG A 558 -8.03 4.18 -10.96
CA ARG A 558 -8.53 5.24 -10.07
C ARG A 558 -9.65 6.05 -10.71
N GLY A 559 -9.50 6.29 -12.01
CA GLY A 559 -10.50 6.97 -12.82
C GLY A 559 -9.92 8.01 -13.77
N ILE A 560 -10.80 8.89 -14.25
CA ILE A 560 -10.51 9.89 -15.26
C ILE A 560 -10.61 11.29 -14.65
N VAL A 561 -9.63 12.16 -14.94
CA VAL A 561 -9.76 13.60 -14.76
C VAL A 561 -9.89 14.29 -16.12
N VAL A 562 -10.91 15.14 -16.26
CA VAL A 562 -11.19 15.85 -17.51
C VAL A 562 -10.24 17.04 -17.66
N LEU A 563 -9.69 17.19 -18.86
CA LEU A 563 -8.77 18.25 -19.22
C LEU A 563 -9.52 19.56 -19.57
N GLY A 564 -8.91 20.72 -19.29
CA GLY A 564 -9.52 22.03 -19.55
C GLY A 564 -9.29 22.69 -20.93
N LEU A 565 -8.21 22.37 -21.65
CA LEU A 565 -7.84 22.92 -22.98
C LEU A 565 -7.77 24.46 -23.09
N ASP A 566 -7.71 25.20 -21.98
CA ASP A 566 -7.87 26.67 -21.97
C ASP A 566 -9.24 27.11 -22.50
N ALA A 567 -10.22 26.22 -22.43
CA ALA A 567 -11.59 26.51 -22.81
C ALA A 567 -12.19 27.58 -21.86
N PRO A 568 -13.08 28.45 -22.38
CA PRO A 568 -13.89 29.34 -21.57
C PRO A 568 -14.68 28.56 -20.51
N ALA A 569 -14.96 29.21 -19.37
CA ALA A 569 -15.67 28.57 -18.25
C ALA A 569 -17.04 27.98 -18.65
N ALA A 570 -17.75 28.61 -19.59
CA ALA A 570 -19.04 28.11 -20.09
C ALA A 570 -18.91 26.78 -20.86
N GLU A 571 -17.88 26.63 -21.68
CA GLU A 571 -17.61 25.39 -22.42
C GLU A 571 -17.17 24.26 -21.48
N LEU A 572 -16.40 24.59 -20.43
CA LEU A 572 -16.04 23.64 -19.37
C LEU A 572 -17.27 23.14 -18.61
N GLU A 573 -18.23 24.02 -18.33
CA GLU A 573 -19.47 23.63 -17.65
C GLU A 573 -20.28 22.62 -18.47
N GLU A 574 -20.42 22.82 -19.78
CA GLU A 574 -21.12 21.86 -20.65
C GLU A 574 -20.38 20.52 -20.74
N SER A 575 -19.05 20.56 -20.87
CA SER A 575 -18.20 19.36 -20.83
C SER A 575 -18.38 18.57 -19.53
N PHE A 576 -18.37 19.26 -18.39
CA PHE A 576 -18.52 18.63 -17.08
C PHE A 576 -19.89 17.97 -16.91
N LYS A 577 -20.97 18.53 -17.44
CA LYS A 577 -22.31 17.91 -17.36
C LYS A 577 -22.33 16.52 -17.97
N THR A 578 -21.74 16.34 -19.15
CA THR A 578 -21.69 15.02 -19.81
C THR A 578 -20.74 14.08 -19.08
N ALA A 579 -19.52 14.53 -18.78
CA ALA A 579 -18.50 13.68 -18.15
C ALA A 579 -18.89 13.25 -16.73
N ALA A 580 -19.57 14.12 -15.97
CA ALA A 580 -19.99 13.85 -14.60
C ALA A 580 -21.06 12.75 -14.47
N SER A 581 -21.70 12.35 -15.57
CA SER A 581 -22.64 11.21 -15.57
C SER A 581 -21.99 9.83 -15.52
N PHE A 582 -20.67 9.77 -15.63
CA PHE A 582 -19.92 8.53 -15.54
C PHE A 582 -19.18 8.47 -14.19
N ASP A 583 -19.39 7.39 -13.44
CA ASP A 583 -18.75 7.17 -12.13
C ASP A 583 -17.22 7.11 -12.21
N LEU A 584 -16.69 6.68 -13.36
CA LEU A 584 -15.26 6.56 -13.59
C LEU A 584 -14.57 7.92 -13.74
N VAL A 585 -15.31 8.96 -14.14
CA VAL A 585 -14.77 10.32 -14.18
C VAL A 585 -14.80 10.87 -12.76
N LYS A 586 -13.66 11.18 -12.17
CA LYS A 586 -13.60 11.63 -10.76
C LYS A 586 -13.50 13.14 -10.61
N GLY A 587 -13.16 13.86 -11.67
CA GLY A 587 -13.02 15.30 -11.60
C GLY A 587 -12.34 15.90 -12.81
N PHE A 588 -11.57 16.95 -12.57
CA PHE A 588 -10.93 17.74 -13.60
C PHE A 588 -9.50 18.11 -13.22
N ALA A 589 -8.70 18.42 -14.24
CA ALA A 589 -7.41 19.06 -14.09
C ALA A 589 -7.32 20.28 -15.02
N VAL A 590 -7.46 21.47 -14.44
CA VAL A 590 -7.58 22.74 -15.17
C VAL A 590 -6.55 23.73 -14.67
N GLY A 591 -5.95 24.47 -15.62
CA GLY A 591 -4.83 25.37 -15.35
C GLY A 591 -5.08 26.82 -15.74
N ARG A 592 -4.79 27.17 -17.00
CA ARG A 592 -4.79 28.56 -17.49
C ARG A 592 -6.10 29.31 -17.27
N THR A 593 -7.25 28.63 -17.28
CA THR A 593 -8.55 29.23 -16.91
C THR A 593 -8.56 29.81 -15.48
N ILE A 594 -7.75 29.26 -14.58
CA ILE A 594 -7.62 29.72 -13.19
C ILE A 594 -6.50 30.77 -13.09
N PHE A 595 -5.27 30.46 -13.54
CA PHE A 595 -4.10 31.30 -13.25
C PHE A 595 -3.72 32.29 -14.36
N GLY A 596 -4.19 32.12 -15.59
CA GLY A 596 -3.59 32.79 -16.77
C GLY A 596 -3.64 34.31 -16.72
N ASP A 597 -4.77 34.89 -16.30
CA ASP A 597 -4.92 36.33 -16.11
C ASP A 597 -4.16 36.85 -14.88
N ALA A 598 -4.21 36.11 -13.75
CA ALA A 598 -3.46 36.43 -12.55
C ALA A 598 -1.95 36.48 -12.82
N ALA A 599 -1.43 35.49 -13.55
CA ALA A 599 -0.02 35.40 -13.93
C ALA A 599 0.43 36.62 -14.72
N ARG A 600 -0.30 37.00 -15.78
CA ARG A 600 0.05 38.18 -16.60
C ARG A 600 0.08 39.46 -15.76
N LYS A 601 -0.95 39.69 -14.94
CA LYS A 601 -1.05 40.90 -14.11
C LYS A 601 0.02 40.95 -13.02
N TRP A 602 0.31 39.83 -12.38
CA TRP A 602 1.33 39.71 -11.33
C TRP A 602 2.75 39.85 -11.89
N LEU A 603 3.04 39.23 -13.04
CA LEU A 603 4.32 39.37 -13.74
C LEU A 603 4.54 40.81 -14.19
N ALA A 604 3.49 41.49 -14.68
CA ALA A 604 3.54 42.91 -15.02
C ALA A 604 3.62 43.86 -13.80
N GLY A 605 3.57 43.34 -12.56
CA GLY A 605 3.64 44.15 -11.33
C GLY A 605 2.37 44.93 -11.02
N THR A 606 1.24 44.59 -11.67
CA THR A 606 -0.06 45.25 -11.51
C THR A 606 -0.99 44.54 -10.51
N LEU A 607 -0.55 43.41 -9.95
CA LEU A 607 -1.28 42.61 -8.96
C LEU A 607 -0.33 42.24 -7.83
N SER A 608 -0.77 42.42 -6.58
CA SER A 608 -0.02 41.97 -5.40
C SER A 608 -0.07 40.44 -5.25
N ASP A 609 0.76 39.89 -4.35
CA ASP A 609 0.73 38.46 -4.03
C ASP A 609 -0.65 38.06 -3.47
N GLU A 610 -1.19 38.86 -2.55
CA GLU A 610 -2.50 38.63 -1.92
C GLU A 610 -3.64 38.69 -2.94
N ASP A 611 -3.63 39.69 -3.84
CA ASP A 611 -4.67 39.84 -4.87
C ASP A 611 -4.58 38.72 -5.92
N ALA A 612 -3.37 38.27 -6.27
CA ALA A 612 -3.18 37.13 -7.18
C ALA A 612 -3.72 35.83 -6.58
N ILE A 613 -3.47 35.59 -5.30
CA ILE A 613 -4.03 34.44 -4.58
C ILE A 613 -5.56 34.54 -4.55
N ALA A 614 -6.11 35.69 -4.16
CA ALA A 614 -7.56 35.88 -4.06
C ALA A 614 -8.28 35.67 -5.39
N ASP A 615 -7.74 36.18 -6.50
CA ASP A 615 -8.27 35.97 -7.85
C ASP A 615 -8.27 34.47 -8.24
N MET A 616 -7.15 33.77 -8.03
CA MET A 616 -7.06 32.33 -8.30
C MET A 616 -7.98 31.51 -7.42
N VAL A 617 -8.11 31.84 -6.12
CA VAL A 617 -9.04 31.18 -5.18
C VAL A 617 -10.48 31.33 -5.66
N GLY A 618 -10.90 32.52 -6.07
CA GLY A 618 -12.25 32.77 -6.58
C GLY A 618 -12.56 31.94 -7.83
N LYS A 619 -11.65 31.96 -8.82
CA LYS A 619 -11.79 31.18 -10.06
C LYS A 619 -11.79 29.68 -9.80
N TYR A 620 -10.88 29.19 -8.97
CA TYR A 620 -10.78 27.77 -8.64
C TYR A 620 -12.01 27.28 -7.87
N THR A 621 -12.46 28.03 -6.86
CA THR A 621 -13.68 27.72 -6.09
C THR A 621 -14.91 27.64 -6.99
N SER A 622 -15.07 28.61 -7.91
CA SER A 622 -16.17 28.62 -8.86
C SER A 622 -16.17 27.36 -9.73
N LEU A 623 -15.01 26.95 -10.24
CA LEU A 623 -14.89 25.75 -11.06
C LEU A 623 -15.19 24.47 -10.27
N CYS A 624 -14.75 24.38 -9.01
CA CYS A 624 -15.13 23.28 -8.11
C CYS A 624 -16.65 23.20 -7.93
N GLN A 625 -17.33 24.33 -7.71
CA GLN A 625 -18.78 24.37 -7.58
C GLN A 625 -19.53 24.01 -8.87
N VAL A 626 -18.96 24.32 -10.04
CA VAL A 626 -19.52 23.86 -11.33
C VAL A 626 -19.44 22.33 -11.42
N TRP A 627 -18.28 21.75 -11.10
CA TRP A 627 -18.11 20.30 -11.07
C TRP A 627 -19.04 19.62 -10.07
N ASP A 628 -19.09 20.11 -8.83
CA ASP A 628 -19.90 19.51 -7.76
C ASP A 628 -21.40 19.55 -8.10
N ARG A 629 -21.88 20.62 -8.74
CA ARG A 629 -23.25 20.71 -9.27
C ARG A 629 -23.49 19.72 -10.41
N ALA A 630 -22.55 19.60 -11.36
CA ALA A 630 -22.68 18.63 -12.45
C ALA A 630 -22.75 17.20 -11.92
N ARG A 631 -21.91 16.85 -10.94
CA ARG A 631 -21.89 15.53 -10.29
C ARG A 631 -23.14 15.26 -9.45
N SER A 632 -23.71 16.27 -8.80
CA SER A 632 -24.93 16.08 -7.99
C SER A 632 -26.20 15.92 -8.82
N ASN A 633 -26.19 16.42 -10.06
CA ASN A 633 -27.33 16.36 -10.98
C ASN A 633 -27.33 15.12 -11.88
N ALA A 634 -26.23 14.38 -11.90
CA ALA A 634 -26.06 13.17 -12.70
C ALA A 634 -26.36 11.93 -11.86
#